data_AF-A0A1V3IEA4-F1
#
_entry.id   AF-A0A1V3IEA4-F1
#
_cell.length_a   1.000
_cell.length_b   1.000
_cell.length_c   1.000
_cell.angle_alpha   90.00
_cell.angle_beta   90.00
_cell.angle_gamma   90.00
#
_symmetry.space_group_name_H-M   'P 1'
#
loop_
_entity.id
_entity.type
_entity.pdbx_description
1 polymer ?
#
loop_
_entity_poly.entity_id
_entity_poly.type
_entity_poly.pdbx_seq_one_letter_code
_entity_poly.pdbx_strand_id
1 'polypeptide(L)'
;MQNELTKKEQRLMRRWFRKTGENTIELKEKRWGWIKIILGIILMGGIYYNFIDLNHKEWTWRNVELTFQPDKWAEKQYEYEVSDEDPNLTRWGETKEEFLISMKEHRREKASLIIGYIYILTSLYFSFFLYCLWPAKRRVRFDRKRSIIYTYVNKKFYLTEVNKLMRPFPEYIINTGAMVIFWVHPYEYPHKINIFRRGSQMMVSDYTMWLPMLGMIFTLNQNLYKRSSAATLKRFLVDFMNPDTPPERIASMMKALETRPSICEYLEKILFGWIDSGLYCRGLPKDEVLETEIEKYFTEQAPKIKALPSCSMRADPSEKTTLKSGFLTIETVELNRALGFKRVPYKNLYEYPKRSMHSGGFIGGWGNELEDGKYSEKDDLLS
;
A
#
# COMPACT_ATOMS: atom_id res chain seq x y z
N MET A 1 22.21 17.17 13.31
CA MET A 1 21.92 15.94 12.53
C MET A 1 22.75 14.84 13.15
N GLN A 2 22.18 13.68 13.52
CA GLN A 2 22.98 12.59 14.10
C GLN A 2 23.84 11.94 13.00
N ASN A 3 25.15 11.85 13.21
CA ASN A 3 26.07 11.38 12.17
C ASN A 3 26.00 9.87 11.97
N GLU A 4 25.70 9.09 13.00
CA GLU A 4 25.56 7.63 12.90
C GLU A 4 24.11 7.17 13.08
N LEU A 5 23.73 6.11 12.35
CA LEU A 5 22.44 5.46 12.53
C LEU A 5 22.37 4.71 13.87
N THR A 6 21.27 4.89 14.60
CA THR A 6 20.94 4.09 15.77
C THR A 6 20.70 2.62 15.41
N LYS A 7 20.77 1.70 16.39
CA LYS A 7 20.48 0.27 16.16
C LYS A 7 19.10 0.03 15.53
N LYS A 8 18.08 0.79 15.94
CA LYS A 8 16.72 0.72 15.36
C LYS A 8 16.73 1.12 13.88
N GLU A 9 17.38 2.23 13.56
CA GLU A 9 17.51 2.74 12.20
C GLU A 9 18.30 1.79 11.29
N GLN A 10 19.39 1.20 11.78
CA GLN A 10 20.15 0.20 11.02
C GLN A 10 19.29 -1.02 10.66
N ARG A 11 18.43 -1.49 11.60
CA ARG A 11 17.46 -2.57 11.33
C ARG A 11 16.45 -2.17 10.26
N LEU A 12 15.88 -0.97 10.35
CA LEU A 12 14.93 -0.45 9.36
C LEU A 12 15.58 -0.27 7.98
N MET A 13 16.81 0.22 7.93
CA MET A 13 17.61 0.35 6.71
C MET A 13 17.79 -1.02 6.03
N ARG A 14 18.19 -2.05 6.79
CA ARG A 14 18.27 -3.44 6.30
C ARG A 14 16.92 -4.02 5.89
N ARG A 15 15.83 -3.61 6.53
CA ARG A 15 14.49 -4.12 6.20
C ARG A 15 14.00 -3.61 4.86
N TRP A 16 14.28 -2.35 4.53
CA TRP A 16 13.77 -1.71 3.31
C TRP A 16 14.74 -1.71 2.14
N PHE A 17 16.05 -1.71 2.36
CA PHE A 17 17.02 -1.50 1.29
C PHE A 17 18.03 -2.62 1.15
N ARG A 18 18.59 -2.73 -0.05
CA ARG A 18 19.76 -3.54 -0.38
C ARG A 18 20.81 -2.64 -1.05
N LYS A 19 22.09 -2.83 -0.72
CA LYS A 19 23.20 -2.25 -1.47
C LYS A 19 23.36 -2.98 -2.80
N THR A 20 23.37 -2.24 -3.91
CA THR A 20 23.66 -2.77 -5.25
C THR A 20 24.95 -2.22 -5.83
N GLY A 21 25.39 -1.03 -5.39
CA GLY A 21 26.66 -0.43 -5.74
C GLY A 21 27.17 0.47 -4.61
N GLU A 22 28.31 1.11 -4.80
CA GLU A 22 28.87 2.06 -3.82
C GLU A 22 28.00 3.29 -3.59
N ASN A 23 27.30 3.73 -4.63
CA ASN A 23 26.43 4.91 -4.61
C ASN A 23 24.98 4.56 -4.95
N THR A 24 24.62 3.28 -4.85
CA THR A 24 23.32 2.79 -5.30
C THR A 24 22.66 1.89 -4.25
N ILE A 25 21.45 2.26 -3.86
CA ILE A 25 20.57 1.44 -3.03
C ILE A 25 19.32 1.03 -3.82
N GLU A 26 18.83 -0.17 -3.55
CA GLU A 26 17.60 -0.71 -4.13
C GLU A 26 16.58 -0.95 -3.02
N LEU A 27 15.34 -0.52 -3.25
CA LEU A 27 14.22 -0.89 -2.38
C LEU A 27 13.96 -2.40 -2.48
N LYS A 28 14.08 -3.10 -1.34
CA LYS A 28 13.87 -4.54 -1.22
C LYS A 28 12.43 -4.91 -1.52
N GLU A 29 12.32 -5.94 -2.34
CA GLU A 29 11.13 -6.75 -2.44
C GLU A 29 11.01 -7.69 -1.22
N LYS A 30 9.80 -7.83 -0.69
CA LYS A 30 9.51 -8.82 0.35
C LYS A 30 9.02 -10.11 -0.33
N ARG A 31 9.87 -11.16 -0.28
CA ARG A 31 9.73 -12.43 -1.02
C ARG A 31 9.04 -13.53 -0.20
N TRP A 32 7.86 -13.25 0.36
CA TRP A 32 7.05 -14.28 1.04
C TRP A 32 5.73 -14.57 0.32
N GLY A 33 5.65 -14.28 -0.99
CA GLY A 33 4.48 -14.58 -1.81
C GLY A 33 4.07 -16.06 -1.78
N TRP A 34 5.01 -16.98 -1.56
CA TRP A 34 4.72 -18.41 -1.42
C TRP A 34 3.93 -18.76 -0.15
N ILE A 35 4.10 -18.04 0.97
CA ILE A 35 3.25 -18.23 2.16
C ILE A 35 1.80 -17.86 1.84
N LYS A 36 1.59 -16.79 1.06
CA LYS A 36 0.25 -16.43 0.60
C LYS A 36 -0.35 -17.48 -0.34
N ILE A 37 0.47 -18.14 -1.16
CA ILE A 37 0.03 -19.29 -1.97
C ILE A 37 -0.40 -20.45 -1.07
N ILE A 38 0.39 -20.81 -0.05
CA ILE A 38 0.03 -21.87 0.90
C ILE A 38 -1.26 -21.52 1.65
N LEU A 39 -1.37 -20.29 2.17
CA LEU A 39 -2.61 -19.81 2.80
C LEU A 39 -3.78 -19.85 1.83
N GLY A 40 -3.56 -19.50 0.56
CA GLY A 40 -4.55 -19.62 -0.51
C GLY A 40 -4.98 -21.07 -0.75
N ILE A 41 -4.06 -22.02 -0.75
CA ILE A 41 -4.36 -23.46 -0.88
C ILE A 41 -5.15 -23.97 0.32
N ILE A 42 -4.74 -23.63 1.54
CA ILE A 42 -5.48 -23.98 2.77
C ILE A 42 -6.91 -23.42 2.70
N LEU A 43 -7.05 -22.18 2.25
CA LEU A 43 -8.33 -21.49 2.11
C LEU A 43 -9.20 -22.12 1.02
N MET A 44 -8.61 -22.50 -0.12
CA MET A 44 -9.29 -23.28 -1.17
C MET A 44 -9.73 -24.66 -0.66
N GLY A 45 -8.90 -25.32 0.17
CA GLY A 45 -9.27 -26.55 0.87
C GLY A 45 -10.47 -26.32 1.78
N GLY A 46 -10.47 -25.25 2.57
CA GLY A 46 -11.62 -24.87 3.39
C GLY A 46 -12.89 -24.60 2.58
N ILE A 47 -12.78 -23.92 1.42
CA ILE A 47 -13.90 -23.71 0.50
C ILE A 47 -14.40 -25.06 -0.05
N TYR A 48 -13.48 -25.95 -0.45
CA TYR A 48 -13.84 -27.27 -0.94
C TYR A 48 -14.61 -28.08 0.11
N TYR A 49 -14.08 -28.18 1.34
CA TYR A 49 -14.78 -28.89 2.42
C TYR A 49 -16.12 -28.24 2.72
N ASN A 50 -16.21 -26.91 2.82
CA ASN A 50 -17.45 -26.25 3.21
C ASN A 50 -18.53 -26.29 2.11
N PHE A 51 -18.18 -26.18 0.82
CA PHE A 51 -19.14 -25.97 -0.26
C PHE A 51 -19.28 -27.13 -1.25
N ILE A 52 -18.30 -28.05 -1.31
CA ILE A 52 -18.22 -29.10 -2.32
C ILE A 52 -18.32 -30.49 -1.69
N ASP A 53 -17.62 -30.75 -0.59
CA ASP A 53 -17.63 -32.04 0.10
C ASP A 53 -19.04 -32.44 0.59
N LEU A 54 -19.49 -33.64 0.23
CA LEU A 54 -20.87 -34.10 0.44
C LEU A 54 -21.27 -34.10 1.92
N ASN A 55 -20.32 -34.36 2.83
CA ASN A 55 -20.61 -34.46 4.27
C ASN A 55 -20.87 -33.09 4.93
N HIS A 56 -20.39 -31.99 4.34
CA HIS A 56 -20.42 -30.66 4.93
C HIS A 56 -21.19 -29.64 4.08
N LYS A 57 -21.35 -29.92 2.79
CA LYS A 57 -22.05 -29.09 1.81
C LYS A 57 -23.47 -28.74 2.27
N GLU A 58 -24.25 -29.72 2.70
CA GLU A 58 -25.66 -29.49 3.07
C GLU A 58 -25.80 -28.53 4.25
N TRP A 59 -24.95 -28.68 5.27
CA TRP A 59 -24.94 -27.80 6.43
C TRP A 59 -24.59 -26.36 6.04
N THR A 60 -23.55 -26.17 5.22
CA THR A 60 -23.14 -24.84 4.74
C THR A 60 -24.21 -24.20 3.85
N TRP A 61 -24.75 -24.93 2.88
CA TRP A 61 -25.81 -24.41 2.00
C TRP A 61 -27.08 -24.06 2.77
N ARG A 62 -27.48 -24.88 3.75
CA ARG A 62 -28.61 -24.59 4.62
C ARG A 62 -28.40 -23.29 5.38
N ASN A 63 -27.20 -23.06 5.93
CA ASN A 63 -26.91 -21.83 6.65
C ASN A 63 -26.81 -20.60 5.73
N VAL A 64 -26.30 -20.77 4.49
CA VAL A 64 -26.29 -19.72 3.46
C VAL A 64 -27.72 -19.36 3.03
N GLU A 65 -28.58 -20.35 2.78
CA GLU A 65 -29.99 -20.16 2.43
C GLU A 65 -30.74 -19.47 3.58
N LEU A 66 -30.54 -19.93 4.82
CA LEU A 66 -31.06 -19.29 6.01
C LEU A 66 -30.56 -17.84 6.17
N THR A 67 -29.36 -17.50 5.70
CA THR A 67 -28.78 -16.16 5.81
C THR A 67 -29.30 -15.21 4.74
N PHE A 68 -29.21 -15.60 3.47
CA PHE A 68 -29.45 -14.72 2.32
C PHE A 68 -30.82 -14.92 1.64
N GLN A 69 -31.50 -16.05 1.88
CA GLN A 69 -32.81 -16.39 1.30
C GLN A 69 -33.76 -16.96 2.37
N PRO A 70 -34.03 -16.20 3.44
CA PRO A 70 -34.73 -16.73 4.61
C PRO A 70 -36.17 -17.16 4.35
N ASP A 71 -36.87 -16.48 3.44
CA ASP A 71 -38.25 -16.82 3.09
C ASP A 71 -38.30 -18.18 2.39
N LYS A 72 -37.39 -18.39 1.42
CA LYS A 72 -37.25 -19.66 0.71
C LYS A 72 -36.87 -20.81 1.64
N TRP A 73 -35.99 -20.56 2.61
CA TRP A 73 -35.65 -21.54 3.63
C TRP A 73 -36.88 -21.93 4.47
N ALA A 74 -37.67 -20.95 4.90
CA ALA A 74 -38.89 -21.18 5.70
C ALA A 74 -39.96 -21.94 4.90
N GLU A 75 -40.16 -21.61 3.62
CA GLU A 75 -41.03 -22.35 2.70
C GLU A 75 -40.60 -23.81 2.55
N LYS A 76 -39.29 -24.05 2.42
CA LYS A 76 -38.75 -25.40 2.34
C LYS A 76 -38.91 -26.19 3.63
N GLN A 77 -38.90 -25.54 4.81
CA GLN A 77 -39.23 -26.21 6.07
C GLN A 77 -40.72 -26.57 6.14
N TYR A 78 -41.58 -25.68 5.63
CA TYR A 78 -43.02 -25.92 5.55
C TYR A 78 -43.32 -27.17 4.70
N GLU A 79 -42.64 -27.34 3.56
CA GLU A 79 -42.78 -28.53 2.69
C GLU A 79 -42.53 -29.88 3.41
N TYR A 80 -41.75 -29.91 4.49
CA TYR A 80 -41.54 -31.13 5.29
C TYR A 80 -42.61 -31.36 6.37
N GLU A 81 -43.33 -30.30 6.75
CA GLU A 81 -44.31 -30.29 7.84
C GLU A 81 -45.76 -30.21 7.34
N VAL A 82 -45.98 -30.26 6.02
CA VAL A 82 -47.31 -30.24 5.40
C VAL A 82 -48.15 -31.43 5.87
N SER A 83 -49.43 -31.17 6.15
CA SER A 83 -50.42 -32.20 6.47
C SER A 83 -50.72 -33.09 5.26
N ASP A 84 -50.90 -34.38 5.48
CA ASP A 84 -51.32 -35.32 4.43
C ASP A 84 -52.79 -35.08 4.00
N GLU A 85 -53.57 -34.35 4.81
CA GLU A 85 -55.01 -34.09 4.60
C GLU A 85 -55.31 -32.73 3.92
N ASP A 86 -54.53 -31.68 4.22
CA ASP A 86 -54.69 -30.35 3.61
C ASP A 86 -53.31 -29.70 3.34
N PRO A 87 -52.98 -29.40 2.07
CA PRO A 87 -51.69 -28.80 1.70
C PRO A 87 -51.47 -27.37 2.21
N ASN A 88 -52.51 -26.71 2.76
CA ASN A 88 -52.41 -25.38 3.35
C ASN A 88 -52.22 -25.39 4.88
N LEU A 89 -52.23 -26.57 5.49
CA LEU A 89 -52.04 -26.77 6.92
C LEU A 89 -50.77 -27.59 7.21
N THR A 90 -50.14 -27.31 8.34
CA THR A 90 -49.09 -28.19 8.87
C THR A 90 -49.71 -29.43 9.52
N ARG A 91 -48.92 -30.46 9.80
CA ARG A 91 -49.29 -31.65 10.59
C ARG A 91 -49.82 -31.33 11.99
N TRP A 92 -49.60 -30.10 12.44
CA TRP A 92 -50.03 -29.58 13.74
C TRP A 92 -51.25 -28.65 13.64
N GLY A 93 -51.82 -28.49 12.43
CA GLY A 93 -53.01 -27.68 12.18
C GLY A 93 -52.75 -26.18 12.05
N GLU A 94 -51.50 -25.75 11.92
CA GLU A 94 -51.14 -24.34 11.72
C GLU A 94 -51.30 -23.96 10.24
N THR A 95 -51.75 -22.74 9.96
CA THR A 95 -51.79 -22.23 8.59
C THR A 95 -50.39 -21.95 8.07
N LYS A 96 -50.20 -22.03 6.74
CA LYS A 96 -48.91 -21.71 6.09
C LYS A 96 -48.35 -20.34 6.52
N GLU A 97 -49.20 -19.33 6.64
CA GLU A 97 -48.77 -17.97 7.01
C GLU A 97 -48.28 -17.92 8.47
N GLU A 98 -49.00 -18.57 9.39
CA GLU A 98 -48.62 -18.65 10.81
C GLU A 98 -47.28 -19.39 10.99
N PHE A 99 -47.10 -20.51 10.28
CA PHE A 99 -45.85 -21.26 10.28
C PHE A 99 -44.67 -20.44 9.74
N LEU A 100 -44.86 -19.71 8.64
CA LEU A 100 -43.80 -18.88 8.07
C LEU A 100 -43.41 -17.72 9.00
N ILE A 101 -44.35 -17.15 9.76
CA ILE A 101 -44.09 -16.11 10.76
C ILE A 101 -43.29 -16.70 11.94
N SER A 102 -43.72 -17.84 12.49
CA SER A 102 -43.05 -18.49 13.62
C SER A 102 -41.61 -18.88 13.28
N MET A 103 -41.38 -19.38 12.05
CA MET A 103 -40.05 -19.72 11.56
C MET A 103 -39.12 -18.51 11.39
N LYS A 104 -39.67 -17.33 11.03
CA LYS A 104 -38.90 -16.09 10.96
C LYS A 104 -38.51 -15.59 12.35
N GLU A 105 -39.38 -15.72 13.34
CA GLU A 105 -39.07 -15.39 14.74
C GLU A 105 -38.01 -16.34 15.32
N HIS A 106 -38.18 -17.65 15.11
CA HIS A 106 -37.21 -18.67 15.52
C HIS A 106 -35.81 -18.41 14.94
N ARG A 107 -35.75 -18.03 13.66
CA ARG A 107 -34.51 -17.63 12.99
C ARG A 107 -33.89 -16.40 13.65
N ARG A 108 -34.68 -15.39 13.99
CA ARG A 108 -34.20 -14.15 14.61
C ARG A 108 -33.54 -14.42 15.96
N GLU A 109 -34.08 -15.35 16.74
CA GLU A 109 -33.56 -15.73 18.06
C GLU A 109 -32.32 -16.62 17.99
N LYS A 110 -32.35 -17.69 17.17
CA LYS A 110 -31.30 -18.73 17.21
C LYS A 110 -30.22 -18.59 16.13
N ALA A 111 -30.53 -17.96 15.01
CA ALA A 111 -29.63 -17.96 13.86
C ALA A 111 -28.72 -16.73 13.75
N SER A 112 -28.91 -15.73 14.62
CA SER A 112 -28.13 -14.47 14.61
C SER A 112 -26.61 -14.70 14.71
N LEU A 113 -26.17 -15.62 15.57
CA LEU A 113 -24.76 -15.99 15.73
C LEU A 113 -24.20 -16.76 14.51
N ILE A 114 -25.02 -17.63 13.92
CA ILE A 114 -24.64 -18.42 12.73
C ILE A 114 -24.53 -17.52 11.49
N ILE A 115 -25.49 -16.61 11.33
CA ILE A 115 -25.52 -15.59 10.28
C ILE A 115 -24.31 -14.66 10.40
N GLY A 116 -24.01 -14.17 11.62
CA GLY A 116 -22.85 -13.33 11.89
C GLY A 116 -21.53 -14.04 11.58
N TYR A 117 -21.41 -15.31 11.99
CA TYR A 117 -20.23 -16.13 11.71
C TYR A 117 -19.99 -16.30 10.20
N ILE A 118 -21.03 -16.63 9.42
CA ILE A 118 -20.91 -16.79 7.96
C ILE A 118 -20.56 -15.47 7.29
N TYR A 119 -21.15 -14.35 7.71
CA TYR A 119 -20.82 -13.03 7.18
C TYR A 119 -19.35 -12.68 7.43
N ILE A 120 -18.85 -12.93 8.64
CA ILE A 120 -17.45 -12.68 9.02
C ILE A 120 -16.52 -13.58 8.20
N LEU A 121 -16.82 -14.88 8.11
CA LEU A 121 -16.01 -15.86 7.39
C LEU A 121 -15.92 -15.53 5.89
N THR A 122 -17.06 -15.25 5.26
CA THR A 122 -17.14 -14.90 3.83
C THR A 122 -16.45 -13.56 3.55
N SER A 123 -16.62 -12.58 4.44
CA SER A 123 -15.94 -11.28 4.34
C SER A 123 -14.43 -11.41 4.51
N LEU A 124 -13.97 -12.26 5.43
CA LEU A 124 -12.54 -12.56 5.62
C LEU A 124 -11.95 -13.24 4.39
N TYR A 125 -12.64 -14.22 3.79
CA TYR A 125 -12.20 -14.87 2.56
C TYR A 125 -12.12 -13.88 1.40
N PHE A 126 -13.16 -13.08 1.17
CA PHE A 126 -13.16 -12.07 0.11
C PHE A 126 -12.06 -11.02 0.31
N SER A 127 -11.88 -10.55 1.55
CA SER A 127 -10.82 -9.60 1.91
C SER A 127 -9.43 -10.20 1.72
N PHE A 128 -9.24 -11.48 2.06
CA PHE A 128 -7.99 -12.20 1.84
C PHE A 128 -7.69 -12.37 0.34
N PHE A 129 -8.69 -12.69 -0.49
CA PHE A 129 -8.52 -12.77 -1.94
C PHE A 129 -8.16 -11.42 -2.56
N LEU A 130 -8.85 -10.33 -2.16
CA LEU A 130 -8.49 -8.98 -2.59
C LEU A 130 -7.07 -8.58 -2.16
N TYR A 131 -6.69 -8.93 -0.93
CA TYR A 131 -5.35 -8.71 -0.40
C TYR A 131 -4.26 -9.55 -1.11
N CYS A 132 -4.61 -10.74 -1.59
CA CYS A 132 -3.74 -11.59 -2.38
C CYS A 132 -3.55 -11.07 -3.80
N LEU A 133 -4.63 -10.63 -4.48
CA LEU A 133 -4.57 -10.02 -5.81
C LEU A 133 -3.86 -8.65 -5.82
N TRP A 134 -3.55 -8.10 -4.64
CA TRP A 134 -2.84 -6.84 -4.51
C TRP A 134 -1.38 -6.98 -4.99
N PRO A 135 -0.95 -6.26 -6.04
CA PRO A 135 0.41 -6.39 -6.57
C PRO A 135 1.46 -5.95 -5.53
N ALA A 136 2.53 -6.75 -5.47
CA ALA A 136 3.65 -6.59 -4.56
C ALA A 136 4.48 -5.33 -4.86
N LYS A 137 5.27 -4.91 -3.88
CA LYS A 137 6.19 -3.77 -3.98
C LYS A 137 7.13 -3.89 -5.18
N ARG A 138 7.20 -2.85 -5.99
CA ARG A 138 8.11 -2.77 -7.14
C ARG A 138 9.51 -2.41 -6.68
N ARG A 139 10.52 -2.96 -7.38
CA ARG A 139 11.93 -2.62 -7.18
C ARG A 139 12.23 -1.30 -7.86
N VAL A 140 12.94 -0.44 -7.16
CA VAL A 140 13.40 0.86 -7.66
C VAL A 140 14.74 1.14 -7.03
N ARG A 141 15.63 1.70 -7.84
CA ARG A 141 16.99 2.04 -7.46
C ARG A 141 17.16 3.53 -7.37
N PHE A 142 17.97 3.92 -6.40
CA PHE A 142 18.39 5.29 -6.15
C PHE A 142 19.89 5.32 -6.36
N ASP A 143 20.34 6.10 -7.33
CA ASP A 143 21.75 6.32 -7.61
C ASP A 143 22.11 7.75 -7.19
N ARG A 144 22.88 7.85 -6.11
CA ARG A 144 23.33 9.11 -5.53
C ARG A 144 24.28 9.85 -6.47
N LYS A 145 25.23 9.14 -7.10
CA LYS A 145 26.30 9.73 -7.90
C LYS A 145 25.73 10.41 -9.14
N ARG A 146 24.76 9.76 -9.80
CA ARG A 146 24.07 10.30 -10.99
C ARG A 146 22.84 11.13 -10.64
N SER A 147 22.41 11.16 -9.37
CA SER A 147 21.18 11.81 -8.89
C SER A 147 19.93 11.35 -9.66
N ILE A 148 19.82 10.03 -9.90
CA ILE A 148 18.70 9.43 -10.63
C ILE A 148 17.95 8.39 -9.80
N ILE A 149 16.67 8.24 -10.11
CA ILE A 149 15.80 7.19 -9.56
C ILE A 149 15.22 6.43 -10.73
N TYR A 150 15.38 5.11 -10.75
CA TYR A 150 14.96 4.32 -11.91
C TYR A 150 14.38 2.97 -11.55
N THR A 151 13.52 2.49 -12.44
CA THR A 151 12.86 1.19 -12.34
C THR A 151 12.54 0.65 -13.72
N TYR A 152 12.32 -0.65 -13.81
CA TYR A 152 11.94 -1.34 -15.02
C TYR A 152 10.70 -2.19 -14.76
N VAL A 153 9.59 -1.84 -15.38
CA VAL A 153 8.28 -2.46 -15.13
C VAL A 153 7.60 -2.75 -16.45
N ASN A 154 7.09 -3.97 -16.61
CA ASN A 154 6.33 -4.39 -17.80
C ASN A 154 7.06 -4.09 -19.13
N LYS A 155 8.36 -4.40 -19.20
CA LYS A 155 9.22 -4.13 -20.37
C LYS A 155 9.39 -2.65 -20.72
N LYS A 156 9.14 -1.75 -19.75
CA LYS A 156 9.33 -0.31 -19.90
C LYS A 156 10.29 0.18 -18.83
N PHE A 157 11.28 0.96 -19.26
CA PHE A 157 12.21 1.64 -18.39
C PHE A 157 11.64 3.01 -17.99
N TYR A 158 11.84 3.38 -16.73
CA TYR A 158 11.37 4.63 -16.14
C TYR A 158 12.53 5.25 -15.35
N LEU A 159 12.74 6.55 -15.51
CA LEU A 159 13.85 7.25 -14.87
C LEU A 159 13.44 8.69 -14.53
N THR A 160 13.74 9.09 -13.29
CA THR A 160 13.60 10.46 -12.79
C THR A 160 14.99 11.03 -12.52
N GLU A 161 15.31 12.17 -13.15
CA GLU A 161 16.46 12.98 -12.81
C GLU A 161 16.09 13.94 -11.68
N VAL A 162 16.68 13.75 -10.49
CA VAL A 162 16.37 14.57 -9.31
C VAL A 162 16.74 16.05 -9.56
N ASN A 163 17.79 16.30 -10.33
CA ASN A 163 18.25 17.65 -10.69
C ASN A 163 17.32 18.37 -11.70
N LYS A 164 16.31 17.69 -12.24
CA LYS A 164 15.30 18.30 -13.12
C LYS A 164 13.97 18.59 -12.43
N LEU A 165 13.89 18.32 -11.11
CA LEU A 165 12.71 18.63 -10.32
C LEU A 165 12.58 20.15 -10.15
N MET A 166 11.37 20.65 -10.39
CA MET A 166 10.99 22.04 -10.16
C MET A 166 10.70 22.32 -8.68
N ARG A 167 10.63 21.26 -7.86
CA ARG A 167 10.20 21.27 -6.47
C ARG A 167 11.21 20.55 -5.59
N PRO A 168 11.17 20.75 -4.27
CA PRO A 168 12.00 20.00 -3.34
C PRO A 168 11.84 18.49 -3.53
N PHE A 169 12.95 17.77 -3.52
CA PHE A 169 13.00 16.32 -3.57
C PHE A 169 12.25 15.65 -2.40
N PRO A 170 12.28 16.17 -1.15
CA PRO A 170 11.41 15.64 -0.10
C PRO A 170 9.94 15.68 -0.52
N GLU A 171 9.46 16.75 -1.15
CA GLU A 171 8.08 16.89 -1.59
C GLU A 171 7.72 15.97 -2.77
N TYR A 172 8.71 15.49 -3.51
CA TYR A 172 8.48 14.43 -4.51
C TYR A 172 8.18 13.06 -3.86
N ILE A 173 8.56 12.88 -2.59
CA ILE A 173 8.31 11.67 -1.79
C ILE A 173 7.15 11.93 -0.82
N ILE A 174 5.99 11.36 -1.14
CA ILE A 174 4.76 11.52 -0.38
C ILE A 174 4.78 10.57 0.83
N ASN A 175 4.63 11.10 2.03
CA ASN A 175 4.44 10.30 3.25
C ASN A 175 2.98 10.39 3.70
N THR A 176 2.29 9.25 3.77
CA THR A 176 0.89 9.15 4.22
C THR A 176 0.76 8.47 5.59
N GLY A 177 1.86 8.30 6.34
CA GLY A 177 1.91 7.59 7.61
C GLY A 177 1.81 6.07 7.45
N ALA A 178 0.83 5.57 6.71
CA ALA A 178 0.70 4.15 6.39
C ALA A 178 1.69 3.68 5.32
N MET A 179 2.16 4.61 4.47
CA MET A 179 3.03 4.29 3.33
C MET A 179 3.79 5.51 2.82
N VAL A 180 4.86 5.23 2.07
CA VAL A 180 5.61 6.21 1.27
C VAL A 180 5.29 5.99 -0.20
N ILE A 181 4.93 7.04 -0.93
CA ILE A 181 4.49 7.00 -2.33
C ILE A 181 5.33 7.99 -3.14
N PHE A 182 5.75 7.60 -4.34
CA PHE A 182 6.38 8.51 -5.30
C PHE A 182 6.21 7.96 -6.71
N TRP A 183 6.49 8.78 -7.72
CA TRP A 183 6.21 8.44 -9.11
C TRP A 183 7.43 8.61 -10.00
N VAL A 184 8.02 7.50 -10.46
CA VAL A 184 9.16 7.54 -11.39
C VAL A 184 8.66 7.99 -12.78
N HIS A 185 9.36 8.90 -13.44
CA HIS A 185 8.83 9.51 -14.65
C HIS A 185 8.86 8.54 -15.86
N PRO A 186 7.76 8.39 -16.62
CA PRO A 186 7.77 7.83 -17.96
C PRO A 186 8.31 8.84 -18.97
N TYR A 187 8.98 8.34 -20.01
CA TYR A 187 9.49 9.17 -21.12
C TYR A 187 8.37 9.79 -21.95
N GLU A 188 7.28 9.05 -22.13
CA GLU A 188 6.08 9.49 -22.81
C GLU A 188 4.93 9.52 -21.81
N TYR A 189 4.36 10.69 -21.57
CA TYR A 189 3.31 10.90 -20.58
C TYR A 189 1.94 11.02 -21.26
N PRO A 190 1.11 9.97 -21.28
CA PRO A 190 -0.31 10.16 -21.49
C PRO A 190 -0.86 10.76 -20.20
N HIS A 191 -1.55 11.91 -20.28
CA HIS A 191 -2.00 12.76 -19.17
C HIS A 191 -2.88 12.11 -18.06
N LYS A 192 -2.99 10.78 -17.99
CA LYS A 192 -3.85 10.06 -17.06
C LYS A 192 -3.04 9.14 -16.15
N ILE A 193 -2.97 9.51 -14.88
CA ILE A 193 -2.56 8.62 -13.82
C ILE A 193 -3.74 7.73 -13.40
N ASN A 194 -3.55 6.42 -13.48
CA ASN A 194 -4.53 5.47 -12.97
C ASN A 194 -4.49 5.41 -11.44
N ILE A 195 -5.66 5.10 -10.86
CA ILE A 195 -5.96 5.17 -9.42
C ILE A 195 -5.12 4.21 -8.57
N PHE A 196 -4.55 3.18 -9.18
CA PHE A 196 -3.84 2.12 -8.45
C PHE A 196 -2.61 1.61 -9.18
N ARG A 197 -1.45 1.68 -8.49
CA ARG A 197 -0.16 0.96 -8.71
C ARG A 197 0.09 0.50 -10.16
N ARG A 198 -0.03 1.38 -11.16
CA ARG A 198 0.21 1.03 -12.58
C ARG A 198 1.42 1.79 -13.12
N GLY A 199 2.19 1.14 -13.99
CA GLY A 199 3.37 1.72 -14.64
C GLY A 199 4.47 2.10 -13.65
N SER A 200 4.65 3.39 -13.42
CA SER A 200 5.83 3.95 -12.76
C SER A 200 5.58 4.53 -11.36
N GLN A 201 4.38 4.33 -10.82
CA GLN A 201 4.06 4.63 -9.42
C GLN A 201 4.70 3.61 -8.46
N MET A 202 5.38 4.13 -7.44
CA MET A 202 6.01 3.37 -6.36
C MET A 202 5.24 3.62 -5.06
N MET A 203 4.91 2.53 -4.35
CA MET A 203 4.28 2.58 -3.04
C MET A 203 4.99 1.59 -2.12
N VAL A 204 5.53 2.08 -1.01
CA VAL A 204 6.24 1.30 -0.01
C VAL A 204 5.48 1.39 1.30
N SER A 205 4.96 0.25 1.76
CA SER A 205 4.23 0.13 3.02
C SER A 205 4.60 -1.16 3.71
N ASP A 206 4.74 -1.18 5.03
CA ASP A 206 4.84 -2.41 5.80
C ASP A 206 4.32 -2.28 7.22
N TYR A 207 4.39 -3.35 8.02
CA TYR A 207 3.74 -3.41 9.32
C TYR A 207 4.19 -2.30 10.28
N THR A 208 5.42 -1.78 10.15
CA THR A 208 5.87 -0.67 11.00
C THR A 208 5.30 0.68 10.54
N MET A 209 4.50 0.71 9.47
CA MET A 209 3.80 1.87 8.94
C MET A 209 2.28 1.71 9.05
N TRP A 210 1.72 0.60 8.57
CA TRP A 210 0.26 0.41 8.55
C TRP A 210 -0.33 -0.07 9.88
N LEU A 211 0.40 -0.84 10.72
CA LEU A 211 -0.14 -1.24 12.03
C LEU A 211 -0.37 -0.04 12.97
N PRO A 212 0.57 0.93 13.10
CA PRO A 212 0.30 2.13 13.89
C PRO A 212 -0.91 2.91 13.40
N MET A 213 -1.12 2.95 12.08
CA MET A 213 -2.28 3.59 11.46
C MET A 213 -3.59 2.85 11.74
N LEU A 214 -3.61 1.52 11.64
CA LEU A 214 -4.78 0.74 12.06
C LEU A 214 -5.05 0.88 13.54
N GLY A 215 -4.02 0.80 14.38
CA GLY A 215 -4.14 1.01 15.82
C GLY A 215 -4.76 2.36 16.14
N MET A 216 -4.34 3.42 15.45
CA MET A 216 -4.96 4.73 15.56
C MET A 216 -6.44 4.72 15.16
N ILE A 217 -6.81 4.08 14.05
CA ILE A 217 -8.22 3.99 13.61
C ILE A 217 -9.08 3.25 14.64
N PHE A 218 -8.61 2.12 15.17
CA PHE A 218 -9.38 1.29 16.09
C PHE A 218 -9.43 1.84 17.52
N THR A 219 -8.38 2.54 17.97
CA THR A 219 -8.31 3.09 19.33
C THR A 219 -8.64 4.58 19.40
N LEU A 220 -8.82 5.24 18.25
CA LEU A 220 -8.95 6.69 18.10
C LEU A 220 -7.78 7.49 18.69
N ASN A 221 -6.68 6.84 19.07
CA ASN A 221 -5.50 7.49 19.63
C ASN A 221 -4.56 7.97 18.53
N GLN A 222 -4.66 9.26 18.20
CA GLN A 222 -3.83 9.91 17.20
C GLN A 222 -2.32 9.73 17.47
N ASN A 223 -1.85 9.68 18.73
CA ASN A 223 -0.42 9.53 19.00
C ASN A 223 0.19 8.20 18.49
N LEU A 224 -0.63 7.21 18.14
CA LEU A 224 -0.14 5.98 17.51
C LEU A 224 0.43 6.23 16.11
N TYR A 225 -0.04 7.23 15.35
CA TYR A 225 0.53 7.52 14.03
C TYR A 225 2.03 7.87 14.13
N LYS A 226 2.44 8.53 15.22
CA LYS A 226 3.84 8.92 15.47
C LYS A 226 4.75 7.70 15.60
N ARG A 227 4.22 6.51 15.87
CA ARG A 227 5.01 5.27 15.89
C ARG A 227 5.26 4.71 14.49
N SER A 228 4.68 5.33 13.46
CA SER A 228 4.92 4.95 12.07
C SER A 228 6.34 5.29 11.65
N SER A 229 7.00 4.29 11.11
CA SER A 229 8.32 4.39 10.49
C SER A 229 8.34 5.03 9.09
N ALA A 230 7.22 5.51 8.57
CA ALA A 230 7.12 6.05 7.20
C ALA A 230 7.96 7.33 7.02
N ALA A 231 7.96 8.23 8.01
CA ALA A 231 8.82 9.42 8.02
C ALA A 231 10.30 9.03 7.99
N THR A 232 10.68 8.01 8.77
CA THR A 232 12.05 7.47 8.78
C THR A 232 12.47 6.93 7.40
N LEU A 233 11.58 6.21 6.69
CA LEU A 233 11.86 5.74 5.33
C LEU A 233 12.07 6.91 4.36
N LYS A 234 11.18 7.91 4.37
CA LYS A 234 11.32 9.11 3.54
C LYS A 234 12.65 9.81 3.81
N ARG A 235 13.00 9.98 5.09
CA ARG A 235 14.28 10.58 5.50
C ARG A 235 15.48 9.82 4.96
N PHE A 236 15.52 8.48 5.04
CA PHE A 236 16.61 7.71 4.45
C PHE A 236 16.74 7.92 2.94
N LEU A 237 15.63 8.00 2.21
CA LEU A 237 15.66 8.27 0.77
C LEU A 237 16.24 9.66 0.46
N VAL A 238 15.81 10.68 1.20
CA VAL A 238 16.29 12.06 1.05
C VAL A 238 17.76 12.17 1.42
N ASP A 239 18.14 11.70 2.61
CA ASP A 239 19.51 11.75 3.11
C ASP A 239 20.47 11.05 2.16
N PHE A 240 20.09 9.87 1.65
CA PHE A 240 20.90 9.13 0.70
C PHE A 240 21.17 9.88 -0.60
N MET A 241 20.15 10.58 -1.12
CA MET A 241 20.26 11.32 -2.38
C MET A 241 20.91 12.70 -2.21
N ASN A 242 20.84 13.27 -1.01
CA ASN A 242 21.39 14.60 -0.74
C ASN A 242 22.94 14.57 -0.77
N PRO A 243 23.59 15.37 -1.63
CA PRO A 243 25.04 15.47 -1.70
C PRO A 243 25.65 16.07 -0.42
N ASP A 244 24.92 16.95 0.27
CA ASP A 244 25.37 17.66 1.47
C ASP A 244 25.24 16.83 2.76
N THR A 245 24.67 15.61 2.66
CA THR A 245 24.57 14.71 3.79
C THR A 245 25.97 14.31 4.28
N PRO A 246 26.25 14.37 5.60
CA PRO A 246 27.55 14.02 6.15
C PRO A 246 28.03 12.64 5.66
N PRO A 247 29.28 12.50 5.21
CA PRO A 247 29.79 11.25 4.66
C PRO A 247 29.74 10.11 5.69
N GLU A 248 29.90 10.42 6.98
CA GLU A 248 29.73 9.49 8.09
C GLU A 248 28.34 8.85 8.13
N ARG A 249 27.28 9.64 7.85
CA ARG A 249 25.90 9.15 7.83
C ARG A 249 25.66 8.20 6.66
N ILE A 250 26.19 8.54 5.50
CA ILE A 250 26.13 7.67 4.31
C ILE A 250 26.92 6.38 4.54
N ALA A 251 28.13 6.48 5.10
CA ALA A 251 28.94 5.33 5.46
C ALA A 251 28.21 4.43 6.47
N SER A 252 27.54 5.01 7.46
CA SER A 252 26.72 4.29 8.44
C SER A 252 25.54 3.57 7.78
N MET A 253 24.85 4.22 6.83
CA MET A 253 23.79 3.60 6.03
C MET A 253 24.31 2.43 5.19
N MET A 254 25.43 2.60 4.50
CA MET A 254 26.00 1.56 3.63
C MET A 254 26.54 0.38 4.46
N LYS A 255 27.24 0.65 5.56
CA LYS A 255 27.70 -0.36 6.52
C LYS A 255 26.53 -1.14 7.11
N ALA A 256 25.43 -0.47 7.44
CA ALA A 256 24.23 -1.13 7.95
C ALA A 256 23.66 -2.13 6.93
N LEU A 257 23.73 -1.83 5.63
CA LEU A 257 23.28 -2.72 4.54
C LEU A 257 24.19 -3.92 4.27
N GLU A 258 25.48 -3.79 4.55
CA GLU A 258 26.47 -4.87 4.42
C GLU A 258 26.47 -5.80 5.64
N THR A 259 26.13 -5.27 6.80
CA THR A 259 26.11 -6.01 8.06
C THR A 259 25.03 -7.10 8.01
N ARG A 260 25.38 -8.30 8.47
CA ARG A 260 24.43 -9.42 8.56
C ARG A 260 23.33 -9.10 9.57
N PRO A 261 22.05 -9.38 9.23
CA PRO A 261 20.96 -9.20 10.17
C PRO A 261 21.10 -10.12 11.39
N SER A 262 20.66 -9.64 12.55
CA SER A 262 20.67 -10.40 13.80
C SER A 262 19.63 -11.54 13.80
N ILE A 263 19.76 -12.50 14.72
CA ILE A 263 18.81 -13.62 14.88
C ILE A 263 17.38 -13.10 15.12
N CYS A 264 17.21 -12.07 15.96
CA CYS A 264 15.91 -11.45 16.20
C CYS A 264 15.31 -10.86 14.91
N GLU A 265 16.12 -10.23 14.06
CA GLU A 265 15.64 -9.71 12.76
C GLU A 265 15.20 -10.85 11.82
N TYR A 266 15.87 -12.01 11.87
CA TYR A 266 15.43 -13.19 11.12
C TYR A 266 14.08 -13.69 11.63
N LEU A 267 13.89 -13.78 12.95
CA LEU A 267 12.62 -14.20 13.57
C LEU A 267 11.49 -13.23 13.24
N GLU A 268 11.71 -11.91 13.39
CA GLU A 268 10.74 -10.89 13.00
C GLU A 268 10.36 -10.99 11.52
N LYS A 269 11.34 -11.25 10.66
CA LYS A 269 11.11 -11.44 9.21
C LYS A 269 10.27 -12.68 8.93
N ILE A 270 10.42 -13.77 9.69
CA ILE A 270 9.59 -14.97 9.56
C ILE A 270 8.17 -14.69 10.05
N LEU A 271 8.04 -14.09 11.24
CA LEU A 271 6.75 -13.84 11.90
C LEU A 271 5.88 -12.82 11.17
N PHE A 272 6.47 -11.77 10.61
CA PHE A 272 5.72 -10.64 10.03
C PHE A 272 6.01 -10.40 8.54
N GLY A 273 7.03 -11.03 7.96
CA GLY A 273 7.41 -10.79 6.57
C GLY A 273 6.37 -11.22 5.55
N TRP A 274 5.51 -12.18 5.89
CA TRP A 274 4.39 -12.63 5.05
C TRP A 274 3.28 -11.58 4.94
N ILE A 275 3.06 -10.79 5.99
CA ILE A 275 2.04 -9.74 6.05
C ILE A 275 2.40 -8.56 5.14
N ASP A 276 3.68 -8.38 4.85
CA ASP A 276 4.19 -7.25 4.07
C ASP A 276 4.56 -7.61 2.62
N SER A 277 4.45 -8.89 2.25
CA SER A 277 4.82 -9.40 0.92
C SER A 277 3.61 -9.41 0.00
N GLY A 278 3.77 -9.20 -1.31
CA GLY A 278 2.69 -9.49 -2.28
C GLY A 278 2.92 -10.82 -2.99
N LEU A 279 1.95 -11.28 -3.79
CA LEU A 279 2.01 -12.58 -4.46
C LEU A 279 3.14 -12.68 -5.50
N TYR A 280 3.37 -11.60 -6.25
CA TYR A 280 4.30 -11.63 -7.37
C TYR A 280 4.88 -10.24 -7.66
N CYS A 281 6.19 -10.18 -7.91
CA CYS A 281 6.86 -9.05 -8.51
C CYS A 281 7.94 -9.52 -9.48
N ARG A 282 8.10 -8.82 -10.60
CA ARG A 282 9.21 -9.08 -11.53
C ARG A 282 10.47 -8.41 -11.00
N GLY A 283 11.58 -9.12 -11.07
CA GLY A 283 12.90 -8.55 -10.80
C GLY A 283 13.23 -7.43 -11.80
N LEU A 284 14.13 -6.53 -11.40
CA LEU A 284 14.78 -5.67 -12.38
C LEU A 284 15.63 -6.55 -13.33
N PRO A 285 15.77 -6.18 -14.61
CA PRO A 285 16.75 -6.77 -15.51
C PRO A 285 18.17 -6.76 -14.94
N LYS A 286 19.07 -7.51 -15.57
CA LYS A 286 20.50 -7.47 -15.24
C LYS A 286 21.04 -6.04 -15.38
N ASP A 287 22.08 -5.73 -14.61
CA ASP A 287 22.66 -4.38 -14.54
C ASP A 287 23.13 -3.89 -15.91
N GLU A 288 23.70 -4.76 -16.76
CA GLU A 288 24.09 -4.44 -18.15
C GLU A 288 22.93 -3.88 -18.99
N VAL A 289 21.75 -4.49 -18.87
CA VAL A 289 20.54 -4.04 -19.59
C VAL A 289 20.07 -2.69 -19.04
N LEU A 290 20.14 -2.51 -17.72
CA LEU A 290 19.74 -1.25 -17.09
C LEU A 290 20.69 -0.11 -17.46
N GLU A 291 22.00 -0.34 -17.48
CA GLU A 291 22.98 0.66 -17.90
C GLU A 291 22.80 1.06 -19.37
N THR A 292 22.54 0.10 -20.26
CA THR A 292 22.24 0.39 -21.67
C THR A 292 21.00 1.28 -21.82
N GLU A 293 19.95 1.02 -21.04
CA GLU A 293 18.73 1.85 -21.04
C GLU A 293 18.95 3.24 -20.41
N ILE A 294 19.83 3.34 -19.41
CA ILE A 294 20.25 4.62 -18.83
C ILE A 294 21.03 5.45 -19.85
N GLU A 295 22.00 4.86 -20.54
CA GLU A 295 22.77 5.53 -21.58
C GLU A 295 21.86 6.02 -22.70
N LYS A 296 20.98 5.14 -23.21
CA LYS A 296 19.98 5.51 -24.21
C LYS A 296 19.11 6.68 -23.76
N TYR A 297 18.67 6.69 -22.50
CA TYR A 297 17.92 7.81 -21.93
C TYR A 297 18.70 9.12 -21.99
N PHE A 298 19.96 9.12 -21.56
CA PHE A 298 20.79 10.32 -21.54
C PHE A 298 21.14 10.84 -22.93
N THR A 299 21.29 9.95 -23.92
CA THR A 299 21.55 10.35 -25.31
C THR A 299 20.29 10.87 -26.02
N GLU A 300 19.15 10.19 -25.88
CA GLU A 300 17.97 10.45 -26.72
C GLU A 300 16.91 11.35 -26.08
N GLN A 301 16.73 11.25 -24.75
CA GLN A 301 15.57 11.79 -24.04
C GLN A 301 15.94 12.93 -23.09
N ALA A 302 17.00 12.78 -22.31
CA ALA A 302 17.43 13.78 -21.34
C ALA A 302 17.62 15.19 -21.96
N PRO A 303 18.18 15.37 -23.18
CA PRO A 303 18.33 16.70 -23.78
C PRO A 303 16.98 17.39 -24.10
N LYS A 304 15.92 16.61 -24.31
CA LYS A 304 14.56 17.12 -24.62
C LYS A 304 13.82 17.55 -23.36
N ILE A 305 14.19 17.01 -22.20
CA ILE A 305 13.51 17.26 -20.92
C ILE A 305 14.26 18.35 -20.15
N LYS A 306 13.69 19.56 -20.14
CA LYS A 306 14.23 20.71 -19.38
C LYS A 306 13.73 20.80 -17.94
N ALA A 307 12.54 20.27 -17.67
CA ALA A 307 11.89 20.31 -16.37
C ALA A 307 10.95 19.12 -16.23
N LEU A 308 10.81 18.60 -15.01
CA LEU A 308 9.90 17.50 -14.73
C LEU A 308 8.58 17.99 -14.13
N PRO A 309 7.44 17.36 -14.49
CA PRO A 309 6.19 17.57 -13.78
C PRO A 309 6.29 17.08 -12.33
N SER A 310 5.32 17.45 -11.51
CA SER A 310 5.28 17.08 -10.10
C SER A 310 4.06 16.22 -9.80
N CYS A 311 4.14 15.35 -8.80
CA CYS A 311 3.00 14.57 -8.33
C CYS A 311 2.50 15.18 -7.01
N SER A 312 1.19 15.38 -6.87
CA SER A 312 0.55 15.76 -5.62
C SER A 312 -0.51 14.73 -5.23
N MET A 313 -0.72 14.56 -3.93
CA MET A 313 -1.81 13.76 -3.38
C MET A 313 -2.89 14.72 -2.92
N ARG A 314 -4.01 14.76 -3.64
CA ARG A 314 -5.21 15.52 -3.25
C ARG A 314 -6.21 14.55 -2.65
N ALA A 315 -6.34 14.63 -1.34
CA ALA A 315 -7.41 14.04 -0.57
C ALA A 315 -8.09 15.21 0.14
N ASP A 316 -8.86 16.00 -0.63
CA ASP A 316 -9.81 16.91 -0.03
C ASP A 316 -11.04 16.07 0.35
N PRO A 317 -11.43 15.99 1.64
CA PRO A 317 -12.60 15.23 2.05
C PRO A 317 -13.91 15.83 1.50
N SER A 318 -13.89 17.09 1.04
CA SER A 318 -15.03 17.78 0.42
C SER A 318 -15.13 17.57 -1.10
N GLU A 319 -14.00 17.33 -1.78
CA GLU A 319 -14.02 16.92 -3.18
C GLU A 319 -14.44 15.45 -3.23
N LYS A 320 -15.64 15.16 -3.74
CA LYS A 320 -16.09 13.79 -4.01
C LYS A 320 -15.00 13.08 -4.79
N THR A 321 -14.26 12.20 -4.13
CA THR A 321 -13.17 11.43 -4.74
C THR A 321 -13.83 10.47 -5.72
N THR A 322 -14.02 10.92 -6.97
CA THR A 322 -14.60 10.06 -7.99
C THR A 322 -13.60 8.96 -8.30
N LEU A 323 -14.11 7.78 -8.62
CA LEU A 323 -13.34 6.64 -9.13
C LEU A 323 -12.66 6.94 -10.50
N LYS A 324 -12.54 8.21 -10.90
CA LYS A 324 -11.88 8.72 -12.10
C LYS A 324 -10.76 9.71 -11.81
N SER A 325 -10.79 10.47 -10.71
CA SER A 325 -9.77 11.50 -10.40
C SER A 325 -8.49 10.94 -9.79
N GLY A 326 -8.56 9.78 -9.13
CA GLY A 326 -7.42 9.14 -8.47
C GLY A 326 -6.89 9.90 -7.26
N PHE A 327 -6.17 9.22 -6.38
CA PHE A 327 -5.56 9.83 -5.19
C PHE A 327 -4.32 10.68 -5.52
N LEU A 328 -3.75 10.53 -6.72
CA LEU A 328 -2.55 11.22 -7.18
C LEU A 328 -2.85 12.04 -8.44
N THR A 329 -2.50 13.32 -8.39
CA THR A 329 -2.63 14.26 -9.51
C THR A 329 -1.25 14.66 -10.00
N ILE A 330 -1.07 14.72 -11.33
CA ILE A 330 0.15 15.27 -11.93
C ILE A 330 -0.04 16.74 -12.23
N GLU A 331 0.86 17.53 -11.68
CA GLU A 331 0.94 18.96 -11.86
C GLU A 331 1.96 19.25 -12.95
N THR A 332 1.49 19.84 -14.05
CA THR A 332 2.32 20.08 -15.23
C THR A 332 3.42 21.10 -14.93
N VAL A 333 4.42 21.16 -15.82
CA VAL A 333 5.52 22.12 -15.72
C VAL A 333 4.99 23.55 -15.73
N GLU A 334 3.98 23.84 -16.55
CA GLU A 334 3.34 25.15 -16.67
C GLU A 334 2.63 25.53 -15.36
N LEU A 335 1.88 24.59 -14.76
CA LEU A 335 1.22 24.81 -13.49
C LEU A 335 2.24 25.05 -12.36
N ASN A 336 3.33 24.27 -12.32
CA ASN A 336 4.40 24.49 -11.34
C ASN A 336 5.00 25.89 -11.48
N ARG A 337 5.24 26.37 -12.70
CA ARG A 337 5.72 27.74 -12.95
C ARG A 337 4.71 28.80 -12.53
N ALA A 338 3.42 28.59 -12.81
CA ALA A 338 2.34 29.48 -12.41
C ALA A 338 2.23 29.60 -10.87
N LEU A 339 2.49 28.49 -10.16
CA LEU A 339 2.55 28.43 -8.69
C LEU A 339 3.86 28.98 -8.10
N GLY A 340 4.75 29.56 -8.92
CA GLY A 340 6.00 30.20 -8.46
C GLY A 340 7.25 29.32 -8.50
N PHE A 341 7.14 28.04 -8.83
CA PHE A 341 8.28 27.12 -8.98
C PHE A 341 8.95 27.30 -10.34
N LYS A 342 9.71 28.38 -10.53
CA LYS A 342 10.28 28.75 -11.85
C LYS A 342 11.67 28.15 -12.13
N ARG A 343 12.44 27.80 -11.09
CA ARG A 343 13.85 27.36 -11.21
C ARG A 343 13.97 25.84 -11.31
N VAL A 344 14.91 25.37 -12.13
CA VAL A 344 15.30 23.95 -12.26
C VAL A 344 16.83 23.85 -12.24
N PRO A 345 17.43 23.02 -11.35
CA PRO A 345 16.80 22.40 -10.18
C PRO A 345 16.21 23.46 -9.24
N TYR A 346 15.27 23.04 -8.40
CA TYR A 346 14.79 23.89 -7.30
C TYR A 346 15.97 24.36 -6.43
N LYS A 347 15.98 25.63 -6.00
CA LYS A 347 17.11 26.27 -5.28
C LYS A 347 17.52 25.47 -4.03
N ASN A 348 16.53 25.02 -3.27
CA ASN A 348 16.73 24.28 -2.03
C ASN A 348 16.25 22.82 -2.20
N LEU A 349 16.83 22.12 -3.19
CA LEU A 349 16.32 20.84 -3.69
C LEU A 349 16.13 19.79 -2.59
N TYR A 350 17.00 19.74 -1.59
CA TYR A 350 16.94 18.72 -0.53
C TYR A 350 16.31 19.20 0.78
N GLU A 351 15.89 20.46 0.86
CA GLU A 351 15.25 21.00 2.05
C GLU A 351 13.77 20.57 2.12
N TYR A 352 13.31 20.26 3.33
CA TYR A 352 11.91 19.90 3.58
C TYR A 352 11.05 21.15 3.57
N PRO A 353 10.09 21.31 2.63
CA PRO A 353 9.26 22.49 2.61
C PRO A 353 8.29 22.50 3.79
N LYS A 354 8.05 23.67 4.38
CA LYS A 354 7.10 23.83 5.49
C LYS A 354 5.67 23.44 5.13
N ARG A 355 5.21 23.92 3.97
CA ARG A 355 3.89 23.59 3.43
C ARG A 355 4.04 22.49 2.41
N SER A 356 3.43 21.34 2.69
CA SER A 356 3.27 20.30 1.69
C SER A 356 2.07 20.64 0.80
N MET A 357 2.16 20.26 -0.47
CA MET A 357 1.07 20.29 -1.43
C MET A 357 0.28 18.98 -1.42
N HIS A 358 0.64 18.05 -0.53
CA HIS A 358 -0.14 16.87 -0.24
C HIS A 358 -1.16 17.21 0.84
N SER A 359 -2.43 17.25 0.47
CA SER A 359 -3.52 17.51 1.42
C SER A 359 -3.82 16.21 2.19
N GLY A 360 -3.73 16.26 3.51
CA GLY A 360 -4.12 15.15 4.39
C GLY A 360 -5.54 15.25 4.89
N GLY A 361 -6.49 14.90 4.04
CA GLY A 361 -7.93 15.02 4.32
C GLY A 361 -8.50 14.20 5.46
N PHE A 362 -7.70 13.50 6.26
CA PHE A 362 -8.23 12.69 7.37
C PHE A 362 -7.54 12.89 8.72
N ILE A 363 -6.28 13.36 8.76
CA ILE A 363 -5.48 13.38 10.02
C ILE A 363 -4.69 14.69 10.20
N GLY A 364 -4.56 15.54 9.15
CA GLY A 364 -3.68 16.70 9.20
C GLY A 364 -2.19 16.29 9.20
N GLY A 365 -1.37 17.00 8.41
CA GLY A 365 0.09 16.83 8.46
C GLY A 365 0.67 15.66 7.64
N TRP A 366 0.36 15.58 6.35
CA TRP A 366 1.14 14.72 5.44
C TRP A 366 2.19 15.51 4.69
N GLY A 367 3.26 14.83 4.30
CA GLY A 367 4.31 15.41 3.48
C GLY A 367 5.63 15.48 4.23
N ASN A 368 5.87 16.52 5.01
CA ASN A 368 7.24 16.94 5.36
C ASN A 368 7.66 16.73 6.82
N GLU A 369 7.15 15.67 7.45
CA GLU A 369 7.67 15.21 8.72
C GLU A 369 9.14 14.79 8.58
N LEU A 370 10.00 15.36 9.43
CA LEU A 370 11.44 15.06 9.47
C LEU A 370 11.73 13.79 10.29
N GLU A 371 10.95 13.57 11.34
CA GLU A 371 10.99 12.39 12.21
C GLU A 371 9.57 12.02 12.64
N ASP A 372 9.41 10.83 13.19
CA ASP A 372 8.22 10.30 13.87
C ASP A 372 7.47 11.40 14.70
N GLY A 373 6.54 12.13 14.07
CA GLY A 373 5.76 13.22 14.69
C GLY A 373 6.43 14.60 14.82
N LYS A 374 7.54 14.89 14.12
CA LYS A 374 8.20 16.22 14.11
C LYS A 374 8.13 16.91 12.74
N TYR A 375 7.82 18.20 12.74
CA TYR A 375 7.70 19.04 11.54
C TYR A 375 8.97 19.89 11.30
N SER A 376 9.15 20.36 10.06
CA SER A 376 10.20 21.31 9.68
C SER A 376 9.90 22.72 10.19
N GLU A 377 10.81 23.34 10.96
CA GLU A 377 10.62 24.64 11.62
C GLU A 377 11.09 25.87 10.81
N LYS A 378 11.75 25.73 9.64
CA LYS A 378 12.37 26.89 8.93
C LYS A 378 11.47 27.60 7.92
N ASP A 379 11.14 28.87 8.18
CA ASP A 379 10.44 29.77 7.24
C ASP A 379 11.47 30.26 6.23
N ASP A 380 11.11 30.23 4.95
CA ASP A 380 11.55 31.17 3.92
C ASP A 380 10.82 30.82 2.61
N LEU A 381 9.57 31.25 2.51
CA LEU A 381 8.89 31.45 1.24
C LEU A 381 8.24 32.83 1.30
N LEU A 382 9.07 33.87 1.23
CA LEU A 382 8.81 35.23 0.73
C LEU A 382 9.99 36.18 1.08
N SER A 383 11.21 35.85 0.65
CA SER A 383 12.25 36.85 0.40
C SER A 383 12.88 36.65 -0.97
#